data_AF-A0A834UJ97-F1
#
_entry.id   AF-A0A834UJ97-F1
#
_cell.length_a   1.000
_cell.length_b   1.000
_cell.length_c   1.000
_cell.angle_alpha   90.00
_cell.angle_beta   90.00
_cell.angle_gamma   90.00
#
_symmetry.space_group_name_H-M   'P 1'
#
loop_
_entity.id
_entity.type
_entity.pdbx_description
1 polymer ?
#
loop_
_entity_poly.entity_id
_entity_poly.type
_entity_poly.pdbx_seq_one_letter_code
_entity_poly.pdbx_strand_id
1 'polypeptide(L)'
;MQHGISEFSGLMSVLAEIRPKNDLGHPFCENLRSGDWMIDYVSGRLISRSGNIAEVGKWFQAMFFYLKQIPRYLIPCYFDAILIGAYTTLLDAAWKQMSSFVQNGSTFVKHLSLGSVQMCGVGKFPSLPLLSPSLLDVPYRLNEITKEKQQCCASLAAGKEFCRRLKCISP
;
A
#
# COMPACT_ATOMS: atom_id res chain seq x y z
N MET A 1 2.17 8.40 0.15
CA MET A 1 2.50 7.50 1.28
C MET A 1 1.31 6.68 1.76
N GLN A 2 0.12 7.27 1.95
CA GLN A 2 -1.08 6.56 2.45
C GLN A 2 -1.44 5.28 1.66
N HIS A 3 -1.34 5.31 0.32
CA HIS A 3 -1.60 4.14 -0.51
C HIS A 3 -0.57 3.01 -0.38
N GLY A 4 0.65 3.25 0.09
CA GLY A 4 1.66 2.19 0.17
C GLY A 4 1.34 1.15 1.26
N ILE A 5 0.78 1.60 2.40
CA ILE A 5 0.59 0.75 3.59
C ILE A 5 -0.47 -0.34 3.32
N SER A 6 -1.51 0.01 2.56
CA SER A 6 -2.58 -0.92 2.23
C SER A 6 -2.16 -1.98 1.21
N GLU A 7 -1.15 -1.71 0.36
CA GLU A 7 -0.62 -2.66 -0.61
C GLU A 7 0.14 -3.80 0.09
N PHE A 8 0.93 -3.48 1.12
CA PHE A 8 1.71 -4.46 1.89
C PHE A 8 0.88 -5.17 2.97
N SER A 9 -0.10 -4.49 3.57
CA SER A 9 -0.88 -5.04 4.69
C SER A 9 -1.53 -6.40 4.39
N GLY A 10 -1.98 -6.65 3.16
CA GLY A 10 -2.55 -7.95 2.78
C GLY A 10 -1.52 -9.10 2.81
N LEU A 11 -0.32 -8.86 2.29
CA LEU A 11 0.77 -9.84 2.32
C LEU A 11 1.35 -10.01 3.73
N MET A 12 1.47 -8.91 4.48
CA MET A 12 1.92 -8.95 5.87
C MET A 12 0.99 -9.76 6.76
N SER A 13 -0.33 -9.76 6.51
CA SER A 13 -1.27 -10.58 7.27
C SER A 13 -1.00 -12.08 7.09
N VAL A 14 -0.71 -12.52 5.87
CA VAL A 14 -0.39 -13.93 5.58
C VAL A 14 0.98 -14.28 6.16
N LEU A 15 1.98 -13.43 5.94
CA LEU A 15 3.34 -13.65 6.43
C LEU A 15 3.44 -13.61 7.97
N ALA A 16 2.56 -12.88 8.64
CA ALA A 16 2.49 -12.84 10.10
C ALA A 16 2.10 -14.18 10.73
N GLU A 17 1.41 -15.06 10.01
CA GLU A 17 1.10 -16.41 10.49
C GLU A 17 2.22 -17.41 10.19
N ILE A 18 2.89 -17.24 9.05
CA ILE A 18 3.97 -18.12 8.56
C ILE A 18 5.26 -17.89 9.37
N ARG A 19 5.63 -16.63 9.58
CA ARG A 19 6.94 -16.26 10.16
C ARG A 19 7.16 -16.80 11.58
N PRO A 20 6.21 -16.69 12.53
CA PRO A 20 6.43 -17.19 13.89
C PRO A 20 6.56 -18.71 13.95
N LYS A 21 5.94 -19.42 13.00
CA LYS A 21 5.94 -20.89 12.93
C LYS A 21 7.06 -21.44 12.05
N ASN A 22 7.78 -20.59 11.33
CA ASN A 22 8.73 -20.97 10.28
C ASN A 22 8.11 -22.00 9.31
N ASP A 23 6.85 -21.80 8.92
CA ASP A 23 6.09 -22.74 8.11
C ASP A 23 6.48 -22.65 6.63
N LEU A 24 7.63 -23.23 6.31
CA LEU A 24 8.15 -23.31 4.94
C LEU A 24 7.27 -24.19 4.04
N GLY A 25 6.38 -25.01 4.62
CA GLY A 25 5.40 -25.84 3.91
C GLY A 25 4.13 -25.10 3.50
N HIS A 26 3.96 -23.85 3.92
CA HIS A 26 2.77 -23.06 3.59
C HIS A 26 2.60 -22.91 2.06
N PRO A 27 1.37 -22.97 1.50
CA PRO A 27 1.13 -22.83 0.06
C PRO A 27 1.70 -21.54 -0.55
N PHE A 28 1.79 -20.48 0.24
CA PHE A 28 2.44 -19.22 -0.14
C PHE A 28 3.95 -19.39 -0.36
N CYS A 29 4.64 -20.09 0.54
CA CYS A 29 6.07 -20.41 0.40
C CYS A 29 6.30 -21.36 -0.78
N GLU A 30 5.38 -22.30 -1.02
CA GLU A 30 5.42 -23.19 -2.19
C GLU A 30 5.29 -22.40 -3.50
N ASN A 31 4.39 -21.40 -3.56
CA ASN A 31 4.23 -20.53 -4.73
C ASN A 31 5.52 -19.76 -5.03
N LEU A 32 6.16 -19.20 -4.01
CA LEU A 32 7.43 -18.48 -4.13
C LEU A 32 8.59 -19.39 -4.57
N ARG A 33 8.56 -20.67 -4.20
CA ARG A 33 9.56 -21.66 -4.65
C ARG A 33 9.32 -22.09 -6.10
N SER A 34 8.05 -22.29 -6.46
CA SER A 34 7.61 -22.77 -7.77
C SER A 34 7.84 -21.75 -8.89
N GLY A 35 7.75 -20.45 -8.60
CA GLY A 35 7.96 -19.42 -9.62
C GLY A 35 7.98 -18.00 -9.10
N ASP A 36 8.26 -17.08 -10.02
CA ASP A 36 8.51 -15.67 -9.69
C ASP A 36 7.24 -14.80 -9.74
N TRP A 37 6.07 -15.41 -9.98
CA TRP A 37 4.82 -14.68 -10.20
C TRP A 37 4.47 -13.74 -9.05
N MET A 38 4.58 -14.19 -7.80
CA MET A 38 4.29 -13.35 -6.63
C MET A 38 5.28 -12.18 -6.51
N ILE A 39 6.54 -12.44 -6.83
CA ILE A 39 7.63 -11.45 -6.78
C ILE A 39 7.37 -10.34 -7.82
N ASP A 40 7.01 -10.73 -9.03
CA ASP A 40 6.69 -9.81 -10.12
C ASP A 40 5.36 -9.07 -9.88
N TYR A 41 4.38 -9.76 -9.30
CA TYR A 41 3.09 -9.15 -8.94
C TYR A 41 3.26 -8.00 -7.94
N VAL A 42 4.10 -8.15 -6.92
CA VAL A 42 4.34 -7.12 -5.90
C VAL A 42 5.01 -5.88 -6.48
N SER A 43 6.03 -6.04 -7.31
CA SER A 43 6.68 -4.89 -7.95
C SER A 43 5.77 -4.24 -9.00
N GLY A 44 5.11 -5.05 -9.84
CA GLY A 44 4.22 -4.58 -10.90
C GLY A 44 3.03 -3.77 -10.39
N ARG A 45 2.39 -4.21 -9.30
CA ARG A 45 1.27 -3.43 -8.71
C ARG A 45 1.71 -2.08 -8.16
N LEU A 46 2.90 -1.98 -7.58
CA LEU A 46 3.44 -0.70 -7.09
C LEU A 46 3.82 0.22 -8.24
N ILE A 47 4.42 -0.31 -9.32
CA ILE A 47 4.76 0.45 -10.52
C ILE A 47 3.50 0.98 -11.22
N SER A 48 2.40 0.22 -11.19
CA SER A 48 1.11 0.66 -11.78
C SER A 48 0.49 1.87 -11.07
N ARG A 49 0.98 2.24 -9.88
CA ARG A 49 0.53 3.42 -9.13
C ARG A 49 1.36 4.64 -9.54
N SER A 50 0.73 5.79 -9.71
CA SER A 50 1.43 7.04 -10.04
C SER A 50 2.21 7.64 -8.85
N GLY A 51 3.26 8.40 -9.14
CA GLY A 51 4.01 9.22 -8.17
C GLY A 51 5.08 8.43 -7.41
N ASN A 52 5.41 8.87 -6.19
CA ASN A 52 6.51 8.30 -5.38
C ASN A 52 6.37 6.78 -5.10
N ILE A 53 5.17 6.21 -5.28
CA ILE A 53 4.92 4.77 -5.10
C ILE A 53 5.51 3.96 -6.26
N ALA A 54 5.51 4.50 -7.48
CA ALA A 54 6.16 3.85 -8.62
C ALA A 54 7.67 3.71 -8.40
N GLU A 55 8.31 4.72 -7.81
CA GLU A 55 9.75 4.66 -7.49
C GLU A 55 10.05 3.58 -6.45
N VAL A 56 9.21 3.43 -5.44
CA VAL A 56 9.30 2.29 -4.50
C VAL A 56 9.11 0.96 -5.25
N GLY A 57 8.16 0.90 -6.19
CA GLY A 57 7.96 -0.29 -7.03
C GLY A 57 9.18 -0.65 -7.89
N LYS A 58 9.85 0.34 -8.48
CA LYS A 58 11.12 0.14 -9.22
C LYS A 58 12.24 -0.33 -8.30
N TRP A 59 12.32 0.22 -7.08
CA TRP A 59 13.26 -0.26 -6.07
C TRP A 59 13.02 -1.74 -5.74
N PHE A 60 11.76 -2.13 -5.53
CA PHE A 60 11.40 -3.54 -5.34
C PHE A 60 11.76 -4.41 -6.54
N GLN A 61 11.51 -3.94 -7.76
CA GLN A 61 11.90 -4.65 -8.98
C GLN A 61 13.42 -4.91 -9.01
N ALA A 62 14.23 -3.92 -8.65
CA ALA A 62 15.68 -4.06 -8.58
C ALA A 62 16.11 -5.05 -7.47
N MET A 63 15.53 -4.96 -6.27
CA MET A 63 15.81 -5.89 -5.18
C MET A 63 15.41 -7.33 -5.52
N PHE A 64 14.25 -7.48 -6.16
CA PHE A 64 13.73 -8.77 -6.57
C PHE A 64 14.50 -9.40 -7.74
N PHE A 65 15.15 -8.60 -8.58
CA PHE A 65 16.08 -9.12 -9.58
C PHE A 65 17.20 -9.94 -8.93
N TYR A 66 17.79 -9.45 -7.82
CA TYR A 66 18.80 -10.20 -7.07
C TYR A 66 18.21 -11.41 -6.35
N LEU A 67 17.01 -11.26 -5.77
CA LEU A 67 16.31 -12.36 -5.08
C LEU A 67 16.11 -13.58 -5.97
N LYS A 68 15.79 -13.37 -7.26
CA LYS A 68 15.58 -14.46 -8.23
C LYS A 68 16.83 -15.28 -8.55
N GLN A 69 18.02 -14.75 -8.27
CA GLN A 69 19.29 -15.45 -8.51
C GLN A 69 19.67 -16.39 -7.36
N ILE A 70 18.99 -16.30 -6.22
CA ILE A 70 19.26 -17.10 -5.02
C ILE A 70 18.59 -18.48 -5.18
N PRO A 71 19.13 -19.55 -4.56
CA PRO A 71 18.48 -20.86 -4.55
C PRO A 71 17.02 -20.79 -4.08
N ARG A 72 16.12 -21.48 -4.79
CA ARG A 72 14.66 -21.36 -4.62
C ARG A 72 14.19 -21.58 -3.19
N TYR A 73 14.82 -22.48 -2.44
CA TYR A 73 14.43 -22.77 -1.05
C TYR A 73 14.64 -21.59 -0.08
N LEU A 74 15.54 -20.64 -0.40
CA LEU A 74 15.79 -19.45 0.42
C LEU A 74 14.87 -18.28 0.06
N ILE A 75 14.30 -18.27 -1.14
CA ILE A 75 13.49 -17.15 -1.64
C ILE A 75 12.38 -16.73 -0.65
N PRO A 76 11.58 -17.63 -0.05
CA PRO A 76 10.52 -17.22 0.87
C PRO A 76 11.02 -16.40 2.06
N CYS A 77 12.16 -16.77 2.63
CA CYS A 77 12.73 -16.08 3.79
C CYS A 77 13.24 -14.69 3.43
N TYR A 78 14.02 -14.56 2.34
CA TYR A 78 14.53 -13.27 1.90
C TYR A 78 13.41 -12.36 1.36
N PHE A 79 12.41 -12.94 0.69
CA PHE A 79 11.23 -12.21 0.26
C PHE A 79 10.49 -11.57 1.44
N ASP A 80 10.22 -12.36 2.50
CA ASP A 80 9.61 -11.85 3.73
C ASP A 80 10.47 -10.76 4.37
N ALA A 81 11.79 -10.97 4.49
CA ALA A 81 12.70 -9.98 5.06
C ALA A 81 12.69 -8.63 4.30
N ILE A 82 12.72 -8.66 2.96
CA ILE A 82 12.63 -7.46 2.12
C ILE A 82 11.29 -6.75 2.35
N LEU A 83 10.18 -7.50 2.36
CA LEU A 83 8.85 -6.92 2.56
C LEU A 83 8.68 -6.31 3.95
N ILE A 84 9.17 -6.96 5.01
CA ILE A 84 9.14 -6.42 6.37
C ILE A 84 9.92 -5.12 6.42
N GLY A 85 11.14 -5.10 5.91
CA GLY A 85 12.01 -3.91 5.96
C GLY A 85 11.36 -2.70 5.29
N ALA A 86 10.71 -2.91 4.15
CA ALA A 86 9.95 -1.85 3.49
C ALA A 86 8.69 -1.46 4.26
N TYR A 87 7.95 -2.43 4.80
CA TYR A 87 6.73 -2.19 5.56
C TYR A 87 7.00 -1.40 6.85
N THR A 88 8.02 -1.77 7.63
CA THR A 88 8.41 -1.05 8.85
C THR A 88 8.86 0.37 8.55
N THR A 89 9.69 0.56 7.52
CA THR A 89 10.12 1.89 7.06
C THR A 89 8.93 2.77 6.69
N LEU A 90 7.92 2.17 6.04
CA LEU A 90 6.71 2.89 5.64
C LEU A 90 5.81 3.23 6.85
N LEU A 91 5.71 2.34 7.83
CA LEU A 91 5.01 2.60 9.08
C LEU A 91 5.67 3.76 9.85
N ASP A 92 7.00 3.74 9.97
CA ASP A 92 7.75 4.80 10.62
C ASP A 92 7.57 6.15 9.92
N ALA A 93 7.63 6.16 8.59
CA ALA A 93 7.38 7.36 7.80
C ALA A 93 5.95 7.89 7.98
N ALA A 94 4.95 7.02 8.16
CA ALA A 94 3.58 7.42 8.41
C ALA A 94 3.39 7.98 9.82
N TRP A 95 3.93 7.34 10.85
CA TRP A 95 3.84 7.85 12.22
C TRP A 95 4.57 9.19 12.38
N LYS A 96 5.70 9.40 11.71
CA LYS A 96 6.40 10.69 11.69
C LYS A 96 5.55 11.85 11.14
N GLN A 97 4.56 11.57 10.30
CA GLN A 97 3.61 12.57 9.79
C GLN A 97 2.39 12.78 10.70
N MET A 98 2.21 11.94 11.71
CA MET A 98 1.10 12.04 12.67
C MET A 98 1.48 12.93 13.86
N SER A 99 0.51 13.25 14.71
CA SER A 99 0.74 14.08 15.90
C SER A 99 1.68 13.39 16.91
N SER A 100 2.29 14.21 17.78
CA SER A 100 3.17 13.73 18.87
C SER A 100 2.49 12.70 19.78
N PHE A 101 1.17 12.80 19.95
CA PHE A 101 0.35 11.81 20.67
C PHE A 101 0.44 10.42 20.06
N VAL A 102 0.42 10.30 18.73
CA VAL A 102 0.53 9.01 18.05
C VAL A 102 1.98 8.53 18.02
N GLN A 103 2.93 9.44 17.77
CA GLN A 103 4.36 9.11 17.73
C GLN A 103 4.87 8.51 19.05
N ASN A 104 4.49 9.13 20.17
CA ASN A 104 4.87 8.72 21.52
C ASN A 104 3.86 7.77 22.19
N GLY A 105 2.78 7.43 21.50
CA GLY A 105 1.72 6.56 22.00
C GLY A 105 2.13 5.09 22.04
N SER A 106 1.29 4.27 22.68
CA SER A 106 1.47 2.81 22.74
C SER A 106 1.34 2.15 21.36
N THR A 107 1.78 0.90 21.25
CA THR A 107 1.58 0.09 20.04
C THR A 107 0.11 0.05 19.63
N PHE A 108 -0.82 -0.01 20.59
CA PHE A 108 -2.26 0.04 20.32
C PHE A 108 -2.68 1.35 19.64
N VAL A 109 -2.25 2.52 20.15
CA VAL A 109 -2.55 3.83 19.54
C VAL A 109 -1.99 3.93 18.13
N LYS A 110 -0.76 3.42 17.94
CA LYS A 110 -0.13 3.36 16.63
C LYS A 110 -0.92 2.50 15.64
N HIS A 111 -1.38 1.31 16.04
CA HIS A 111 -2.22 0.45 15.19
C HIS A 111 -3.58 1.09 14.89
N LEU A 112 -4.23 1.69 15.89
CA LEU A 112 -5.50 2.40 15.71
C LEU A 112 -5.36 3.56 14.72
N SER A 113 -4.27 4.33 14.82
CA SER A 113 -3.98 5.45 13.92
C SER A 113 -3.80 5.01 12.46
N LEU A 114 -3.19 3.84 12.23
CA LEU A 114 -3.06 3.26 10.88
C LEU A 114 -4.41 2.88 10.29
N GLY A 115 -5.40 2.55 11.13
CA GLY A 115 -6.79 2.37 10.71
C GLY A 115 -7.32 3.60 9.99
N SER A 116 -7.04 4.82 10.48
CA SER A 116 -7.48 6.05 9.80
C SER A 116 -6.85 6.20 8.41
N VAL A 117 -5.57 5.85 8.26
CA VAL A 117 -4.86 5.88 6.96
C VAL A 117 -5.44 4.86 5.97
N GLN A 118 -5.94 3.71 6.45
CA GLN A 118 -6.60 2.73 5.58
C GLN A 118 -7.97 3.19 5.07
N MET A 119 -8.66 4.03 5.84
CA MET A 119 -10.00 4.52 5.50
C MET A 119 -9.95 5.82 4.70
N CYS A 120 -8.89 6.62 4.83
CA CYS A 120 -8.66 7.82 4.04
C CYS A 120 -8.04 7.48 2.68
N GLY A 121 -8.67 7.91 1.60
CA GLY A 121 -8.11 7.75 0.25
C GLY A 121 -8.67 8.75 -0.76
N VAL A 122 -7.88 9.02 -1.80
CA VAL A 122 -8.32 9.79 -2.97
C VAL A 122 -8.69 8.82 -4.08
N GLY A 123 -10.00 8.71 -4.34
CA GLY A 123 -10.55 7.85 -5.40
C GLY A 123 -10.22 8.36 -6.80
N LYS A 124 -10.50 7.54 -7.83
CA LYS A 124 -10.45 7.99 -9.24
C LYS A 124 -11.60 8.94 -9.59
N PHE A 125 -12.71 8.81 -8.87
CA PHE A 125 -13.90 9.64 -9.02
C PHE A 125 -14.14 10.42 -7.74
N PRO A 126 -14.61 11.68 -7.85
CA PRO A 126 -15.00 12.46 -6.68
C PRO A 126 -16.22 11.80 -6.03
N SER A 127 -16.04 11.34 -4.79
CA SER A 127 -17.11 10.80 -3.95
C SER A 127 -17.76 11.87 -3.07
N LEU A 128 -17.22 13.09 -3.08
CA LEU A 128 -17.66 14.24 -2.30
C LEU A 128 -18.15 15.35 -3.25
N PRO A 129 -19.12 16.18 -2.81
CA PRO A 129 -19.56 17.34 -3.58
C PRO A 129 -18.41 18.30 -3.86
N LEU A 130 -18.51 19.10 -4.92
CA LEU A 130 -17.52 20.12 -5.22
C LEU A 130 -17.36 21.07 -4.03
N LEU A 131 -16.10 21.39 -3.71
CA LEU A 131 -15.79 22.34 -2.67
C LEU A 131 -16.13 23.75 -3.15
N SER A 132 -16.47 24.62 -2.20
CA SER A 132 -16.73 26.04 -2.49
C SER A 132 -15.52 26.66 -3.21
N PRO A 133 -15.75 27.43 -4.30
CA PRO A 133 -14.69 28.09 -5.05
C PRO A 133 -13.92 29.15 -4.23
N SER A 134 -14.43 29.52 -3.06
CA SER A 134 -13.76 30.45 -2.14
C SER A 134 -12.64 29.80 -1.31
N LEU A 135 -12.48 28.46 -1.36
CA LEU A 135 -11.35 27.80 -0.70
C LEU A 135 -10.06 27.95 -1.51
N LEU A 136 -9.03 28.49 -0.86
CA LEU A 136 -7.67 28.52 -1.36
C LEU A 136 -6.98 27.17 -1.08
N ASP A 137 -5.99 26.80 -1.92
CA ASP A 137 -5.14 25.60 -1.77
C ASP A 137 -5.82 24.22 -1.84
N VAL A 138 -6.96 24.10 -2.53
CA VAL A 138 -7.54 22.77 -2.82
C VAL A 138 -6.61 22.01 -3.78
N PRO A 139 -6.16 20.78 -3.45
CA PRO A 139 -5.33 20.01 -4.36
C PRO A 139 -6.14 19.57 -5.58
N TYR A 140 -5.53 19.67 -6.77
CA TYR A 140 -6.15 19.27 -8.04
C TYR A 140 -5.45 18.06 -8.63
N ARG A 141 -6.21 17.17 -9.27
CA ARG A 141 -5.71 16.12 -10.15
C ARG A 141 -6.15 16.40 -11.57
N LEU A 142 -5.31 16.03 -12.52
CA LEU A 142 -5.68 15.95 -13.93
C LEU A 142 -6.34 14.59 -14.19
N ASN A 143 -7.59 14.61 -14.65
CA ASN A 143 -8.30 13.37 -14.97
C ASN A 143 -7.66 12.75 -16.22
N GLU A 144 -7.22 11.49 -16.13
CA GLU A 144 -6.53 10.78 -17.22
C GLU A 144 -7.40 10.63 -18.49
N ILE A 145 -8.73 10.64 -18.33
CA ILE A 145 -9.70 10.42 -19.40
C ILE A 145 -10.15 11.76 -20.02
N THR A 146 -10.61 12.71 -19.19
CA THR A 146 -11.15 13.99 -19.68
C THR A 146 -10.09 15.07 -19.87
N LYS A 147 -8.87 14.86 -19.35
CA LYS A 147 -7.78 15.86 -19.26
C LYS A 147 -8.15 17.14 -18.49
N GLU A 148 -9.29 17.15 -17.82
CA GLU A 148 -9.73 18.29 -17.02
C GLU A 148 -9.12 18.27 -15.61
N LYS A 149 -8.92 19.46 -15.05
CA LYS A 149 -8.51 19.61 -13.64
C LYS A 149 -9.71 19.40 -12.74
N GLN A 150 -9.69 18.32 -11.97
CA GLN A 150 -10.71 18.02 -10.96
C GLN A 150 -10.15 18.21 -9.56
N GLN A 151 -10.95 18.81 -8.68
CA GLN A 151 -10.61 18.92 -7.25
C GLN A 151 -10.43 17.53 -6.65
N CYS A 152 -9.34 17.33 -5.92
CA CYS A 152 -9.05 16.10 -5.20
C CYS A 152 -9.33 16.27 -3.73
N CYS A 153 -10.40 15.65 -3.26
CA CYS A 153 -10.68 15.55 -1.83
C CYS A 153 -10.30 14.15 -1.34
N ALA A 154 -9.61 14.07 -0.21
CA ALA A 154 -9.49 12.82 0.51
C ALA A 154 -10.88 12.49 1.09
N SER A 155 -11.38 11.30 0.78
CA SER A 155 -12.64 10.80 1.34
C SER A 155 -12.34 9.74 2.40
N LEU A 156 -13.12 9.73 3.47
CA LEU A 156 -13.11 8.66 4.46
C LEU A 156 -14.12 7.60 4.02
N ALA A 157 -13.65 6.40 3.73
CA ALA A 157 -14.52 5.27 3.44
C ALA A 157 -15.24 4.79 4.72
N ALA A 158 -16.46 4.28 4.59
CA ALA A 158 -17.18 3.61 5.68
C ALA A 158 -16.74 2.14 5.88
N GLY A 159 -15.96 1.58 4.95
CA GLY A 159 -15.35 0.25 5.04
C GLY A 159 -14.24 0.03 4.02
N LYS A 160 -13.28 -0.87 4.29
CA LYS A 160 -12.11 -1.12 3.44
C LYS A 160 -12.47 -1.63 2.03
N GLU A 161 -13.57 -2.39 1.91
CA GLU A 161 -14.12 -2.86 0.62
C GLU A 161 -14.81 -1.76 -0.20
N PHE A 162 -15.22 -0.65 0.45
CA PHE A 162 -15.88 0.47 -0.21
C PHE A 162 -14.91 1.30 -1.06
N CYS A 163 -13.64 1.41 -0.63
CA CYS A 163 -12.64 2.26 -1.29
C CYS A 163 -12.17 1.71 -2.67
N ARG A 164 -12.29 0.40 -2.91
CA ARG A 164 -11.95 -0.22 -4.22
C ARG A 164 -13.12 -0.22 -5.22
N ARG A 165 -14.35 0.01 -4.76
CA ARG A 165 -15.58 -0.24 -5.54
C ARG A 165 -16.22 0.99 -6.14
N LEU A 166 -15.56 2.16 -6.14
CA LEU A 166 -16.03 3.35 -6.87
C LEU A 166 -15.83 3.24 -8.41
N LYS A 167 -15.99 2.04 -8.98
CA LYS A 167 -16.49 1.88 -10.34
C LYS A 167 -17.96 1.54 -10.20
N CYS A 168 -18.81 2.31 -10.85
CA CYS A 168 -20.28 2.19 -10.86
C CYS A 168 -20.95 2.87 -9.66
N ILE A 169 -21.39 4.12 -9.87
CA ILE A 169 -22.80 4.48 -10.06
C ILE A 169 -22.79 5.90 -10.63
N SER A 170 -22.91 6.00 -11.95
CA SER A 170 -23.54 7.14 -12.61
C SER A 170 -24.55 6.53 -13.60
N PRO A 171 -25.81 6.99 -13.61
CA PRO A 171 -26.90 6.39 -14.39
C PRO A 171 -26.61 6.36 -15.89
#